data_AF-A0A072NH62-F1
#
_entry.id   AF-A0A072NH62-F1
#
_cell.length_a   1.000
_cell.length_b   1.000
_cell.length_c   1.000
_cell.angle_alpha   90.00
_cell.angle_beta   90.00
_cell.angle_gamma   90.00
#
_symmetry.space_group_name_H-M   'P 1'
#
loop_
_entity.id
_entity.type
_entity.pdbx_description
1 polymer ?
#
loop_
_entity_poly.entity_id
_entity_poly.type
_entity_poly.pdbx_seq_one_letter_code
_entity_poly.pdbx_strand_id
1 'polypeptide(L)'
;MLNDQEIEVFNSNEYYGLQALAAAWEATQYSEDIYTSTSLHNGNGDAYRHIMWNALMKKYTTSTYAKQFAAAHENGSTGQPAIEKQMDLYNNSVGRGITLVGSNLELKLDALAKVGSKVDDGYGKRISSTGTLIVTNSTGKK
;
A
#
# COMPACT_ATOMS: atom_id res chain seq x y z
N MET A 1 5.47 7.41 -13.41
CA MET A 1 4.76 7.30 -14.70
C MET A 1 3.95 6.02 -14.64
N LEU A 2 2.70 6.03 -15.08
CA LEU A 2 1.87 4.81 -15.09
C LEU A 2 2.41 3.82 -16.13
N ASN A 3 2.34 2.53 -15.83
CA ASN A 3 2.57 1.47 -16.80
C ASN A 3 1.31 1.23 -17.67
N ASP A 4 1.44 0.49 -18.77
CA ASP A 4 0.35 0.27 -19.73
C ASP A 4 -0.92 -0.33 -19.10
N GLN A 5 -0.79 -1.24 -18.13
CA GLN A 5 -1.93 -1.83 -17.43
C GLN A 5 -2.58 -0.83 -16.47
N GLU A 6 -1.78 -0.02 -15.77
CA GLU A 6 -2.31 1.06 -14.93
C GLU A 6 -3.04 2.10 -15.78
N ILE A 7 -2.54 2.42 -16.98
CA ILE A 7 -3.21 3.31 -17.94
C ILE A 7 -4.57 2.74 -18.36
N GLU A 8 -4.67 1.44 -18.64
CA GLU A 8 -5.94 0.79 -18.97
C GLU A 8 -6.96 0.93 -17.84
N VAL A 9 -6.56 0.62 -16.60
CA VAL A 9 -7.45 0.75 -15.42
C VAL A 9 -7.78 2.22 -15.13
N PHE A 10 -6.82 3.13 -15.28
CA PHE A 10 -7.03 4.56 -15.13
C PHE A 10 -8.09 5.07 -16.10
N ASN A 11 -7.96 4.73 -17.39
CA ASN A 11 -8.89 5.17 -18.44
C ASN A 11 -10.30 4.57 -18.28
N SER A 12 -10.44 3.44 -17.59
CA SER A 12 -11.76 2.86 -17.28
C SER A 12 -12.61 3.75 -16.35
N ASN A 13 -11.97 4.58 -15.51
CA ASN A 13 -12.60 5.60 -14.69
C ASN A 13 -11.52 6.59 -14.20
N GLU A 14 -11.36 7.69 -14.92
CA GLU A 14 -10.29 8.66 -14.66
C GLU A 14 -10.42 9.32 -13.28
N TYR A 15 -11.65 9.54 -12.79
CA TYR A 15 -11.86 10.07 -11.44
C TYR A 15 -11.32 9.12 -10.39
N TYR A 16 -11.60 7.82 -10.50
CA TYR A 16 -11.02 6.81 -9.61
C TYR A 16 -9.51 6.66 -9.81
N GLY A 17 -9.03 6.83 -11.03
CA GLY A 17 -7.59 6.86 -11.33
C GLY A 17 -6.88 7.98 -10.59
N LEU A 18 -7.42 9.20 -10.62
CA LEU A 18 -6.90 10.35 -9.86
C LEU A 18 -6.92 10.09 -8.35
N GLN A 19 -7.98 9.45 -7.83
CA GLN A 19 -8.06 9.07 -6.42
C GLN A 19 -7.03 8.00 -6.04
N ALA A 20 -6.73 7.05 -6.93
CA ALA A 20 -5.69 6.04 -6.72
C ALA A 20 -4.28 6.67 -6.67
N LEU A 21 -4.01 7.65 -7.54
CA LEU A 21 -2.77 8.42 -7.53
C LEU A 21 -2.63 9.29 -6.27
N ALA A 22 -3.71 9.95 -5.85
CA ALA A 22 -3.73 10.72 -4.61
C ALA A 22 -3.47 9.83 -3.38
N ALA A 23 -4.11 8.66 -3.32
CA ALA A 23 -3.85 7.67 -2.27
C ALA A 23 -2.40 7.17 -2.28
N ALA A 24 -1.80 6.97 -3.46
CA ALA A 24 -0.40 6.55 -3.58
C ALA A 24 0.54 7.63 -3.05
N TRP A 25 0.29 8.90 -3.39
CA TRP A 25 1.05 10.02 -2.87
C TRP A 25 0.95 10.12 -1.34
N GLU A 26 -0.26 10.05 -0.77
CA GLU A 26 -0.46 10.09 0.69
C GLU A 26 0.24 8.91 1.39
N ALA A 27 0.13 7.71 0.84
CA ALA A 27 0.78 6.52 1.39
C ALA A 27 2.31 6.64 1.40
N THR A 28 2.90 7.18 0.33
CA THR A 28 4.34 7.46 0.26
C THR A 28 4.76 8.45 1.33
N GLN A 29 4.09 9.60 1.41
CA GLN A 29 4.39 10.62 2.43
C GLN A 29 4.30 10.05 3.85
N TYR A 30 3.22 9.35 4.18
CA TYR A 30 3.08 8.74 5.51
C TYR A 30 4.15 7.69 5.80
N SER A 31 4.50 6.85 4.81
CA SER A 31 5.57 5.86 5.01
C SER A 31 6.92 6.53 5.23
N GLU A 32 7.24 7.57 4.45
CA GLU A 32 8.47 8.34 4.54
C GLU A 32 8.56 9.12 5.85
N ASP A 33 7.45 9.65 6.36
CA ASP A 33 7.41 10.37 7.63
C ASP A 33 7.67 9.45 8.83
N ILE A 34 7.08 8.25 8.82
CA ILE A 34 7.09 7.32 9.96
C ILE A 34 8.34 6.43 9.97
N TYR A 35 8.85 6.02 8.82
CA TYR A 35 9.89 4.99 8.71
C TYR A 35 11.23 5.52 8.21
N THR A 36 12.32 4.84 8.59
CA THR A 36 13.65 5.08 8.06
C THR A 36 13.73 4.68 6.59
N SER A 37 14.61 5.31 5.82
CA SER A 37 14.79 5.01 4.38
C SER A 37 15.11 3.54 4.11
N THR A 38 15.84 2.89 5.01
CA THR A 38 16.17 1.45 4.93
C THR A 38 14.97 0.52 5.11
N SER A 39 13.85 1.01 5.63
CA SER A 39 12.61 0.24 5.81
C SER A 39 11.61 0.44 4.67
N LEU A 40 11.84 1.42 3.77
CA LEU A 40 10.93 1.78 2.68
C LEU A 40 10.98 0.85 1.48
N HIS A 41 11.96 -0.06 1.42
CA HIS A 41 12.02 -1.12 0.43
C HIS A 41 12.13 -2.46 1.14
N ASN A 42 11.22 -3.38 0.84
CA ASN A 42 11.13 -4.73 1.39
C ASN A 42 10.95 -4.81 2.92
N GLY A 43 10.82 -3.67 3.61
CA GLY A 43 10.73 -3.54 5.06
C GLY A 43 9.33 -3.24 5.57
N ASN A 44 9.23 -2.84 6.84
CA ASN A 44 7.95 -2.47 7.46
C ASN A 44 7.36 -1.18 6.85
N GLY A 45 8.22 -0.22 6.46
CA GLY A 45 7.78 1.01 5.81
C GLY A 45 7.21 0.76 4.43
N ASP A 46 7.79 -0.20 3.70
CA ASP A 46 7.27 -0.66 2.42
C ASP A 46 5.88 -1.32 2.59
N ALA A 47 5.78 -2.28 3.51
CA ALA A 47 4.52 -2.93 3.83
C ALA A 47 3.44 -1.92 4.26
N TYR A 48 3.81 -0.94 5.10
CA TYR A 48 2.93 0.15 5.49
C TYR A 48 2.44 0.95 4.29
N ARG A 49 3.32 1.32 3.35
CA ARG A 49 2.96 2.06 2.13
C ARG A 49 1.92 1.30 1.31
N HIS A 50 2.11 0.01 1.08
CA HIS A 50 1.18 -0.82 0.31
C HIS A 50 -0.18 -1.00 1.00
N ILE A 51 -0.18 -1.24 2.33
CA ILE A 51 -1.40 -1.37 3.13
C ILE A 51 -2.16 -0.04 3.14
N MET A 52 -1.46 1.08 3.40
CA MET A 52 -2.05 2.43 3.41
C MET A 52 -2.66 2.78 2.07
N TRP A 53 -1.91 2.59 0.99
CA TRP A 53 -2.37 2.89 -0.36
C TRP A 53 -3.68 2.16 -0.69
N ASN A 54 -3.76 0.87 -0.38
CA ASN A 54 -4.95 0.08 -0.66
C ASN A 54 -6.14 0.39 0.26
N ALA A 55 -5.88 0.78 1.52
CA ALA A 55 -6.94 1.20 2.44
C ALA A 55 -7.57 2.52 1.99
N LEU A 56 -6.75 3.52 1.65
CA LEU A 56 -7.20 4.82 1.15
C LEU A 56 -7.86 4.70 -0.22
N MET A 57 -7.22 4.00 -1.16
CA MET A 57 -7.77 3.80 -2.51
C MET A 57 -9.14 3.13 -2.47
N LYS A 58 -9.34 2.09 -1.64
CA LYS A 58 -10.67 1.49 -1.43
C LYS A 58 -11.68 2.51 -0.89
N LYS A 59 -11.29 3.34 0.07
CA LYS A 59 -12.15 4.35 0.69
C LYS A 59 -12.56 5.45 -0.30
N TYR A 60 -11.65 5.89 -1.16
CA TYR A 60 -11.89 6.95 -2.14
C TYR A 60 -12.57 6.45 -3.42
N THR A 61 -12.52 5.14 -3.68
CA THR A 61 -13.08 4.51 -4.88
C THR A 61 -14.04 3.37 -4.48
N THR A 62 -13.68 2.13 -4.84
CA THR A 62 -14.36 0.90 -4.44
C THR A 62 -13.33 -0.20 -4.18
N SER A 63 -13.72 -1.25 -3.48
CA SER A 63 -12.84 -2.41 -3.26
C SER A 63 -12.43 -3.10 -4.58
N THR A 64 -13.31 -3.11 -5.59
CA THR A 64 -13.04 -3.72 -6.89
C THR A 64 -12.00 -2.91 -7.66
N TYR A 65 -12.19 -1.59 -7.74
CA TYR A 65 -11.25 -0.70 -8.43
C TYR A 65 -9.87 -0.74 -7.78
N ALA A 66 -9.81 -0.63 -6.44
CA ALA A 66 -8.55 -0.71 -5.71
C ALA A 66 -7.78 -2.00 -5.98
N LYS A 67 -8.48 -3.14 -6.10
CA LYS A 67 -7.85 -4.43 -6.45
C LYS A 67 -7.31 -4.42 -7.88
N GLN A 68 -8.08 -3.91 -8.85
CA GLN A 68 -7.68 -3.86 -10.25
C GLN A 68 -6.45 -2.97 -10.44
N PHE A 69 -6.48 -1.77 -9.87
CA PHE A 69 -5.39 -0.81 -10.00
C PHE A 69 -4.11 -1.30 -9.32
N ALA A 70 -4.21 -1.81 -8.07
CA ALA A 70 -3.06 -2.39 -7.38
C ALA A 70 -2.51 -3.62 -8.12
N ALA A 71 -3.36 -4.49 -8.70
CA ALA A 71 -2.89 -5.62 -9.49
C ALA A 71 -2.19 -5.18 -10.77
N ALA A 72 -2.69 -4.14 -11.45
CA ALA A 72 -2.05 -3.55 -12.62
C ALA A 72 -0.66 -2.97 -12.29
N HIS A 73 -0.51 -2.36 -11.11
CA HIS A 73 0.79 -1.90 -10.60
C HIS A 73 1.79 -3.05 -10.47
N GLU A 74 1.44 -4.12 -9.74
CA GLU A 74 2.34 -5.26 -9.54
C GLU A 74 2.57 -6.09 -10.81
N ASN A 75 1.63 -6.10 -11.75
CA ASN A 75 1.74 -6.86 -13.00
C ASN A 75 2.49 -6.12 -14.11
N GLY A 76 2.42 -4.80 -14.12
CA GLY A 76 3.15 -3.97 -15.08
C GLY A 76 4.56 -3.59 -14.63
N SER A 77 4.96 -3.94 -13.40
CA SER A 77 6.31 -3.67 -12.89
C SER A 77 7.37 -4.52 -13.60
N THR A 78 8.29 -3.87 -14.31
CA THR A 78 9.38 -4.51 -15.04
C THR A 78 10.56 -4.79 -14.12
N GLY A 79 10.95 -6.06 -14.00
CA GLY A 79 12.13 -6.47 -13.23
C GLY A 79 11.90 -6.66 -11.73
N GLN A 80 10.67 -6.50 -11.24
CA GLN A 80 10.31 -6.80 -9.84
C GLN A 80 10.52 -8.31 -9.56
N PRO A 81 11.32 -8.67 -8.55
CA PRO A 81 11.45 -10.05 -8.10
C PRO A 81 10.11 -10.64 -7.67
N ALA A 82 9.89 -11.93 -7.97
CA ALA A 82 8.62 -12.60 -7.65
C ALA A 82 8.26 -12.58 -6.16
N ILE A 83 9.27 -12.58 -5.27
CA ILE A 83 9.06 -12.53 -3.83
C ILE A 83 8.61 -11.14 -3.34
N GLU A 84 9.09 -10.06 -3.96
CA GLU A 84 8.64 -8.68 -3.69
C GLU A 84 7.20 -8.53 -4.15
N LYS A 85 6.91 -8.96 -5.38
CA LYS A 85 5.55 -9.00 -5.89
C LYS A 85 4.59 -9.78 -4.98
N GLN A 86 5.02 -10.90 -4.43
CA GLN A 86 4.22 -11.68 -3.48
C GLN A 86 3.96 -10.91 -2.18
N MET A 87 4.97 -10.23 -1.66
CA MET A 87 4.85 -9.34 -0.49
C MET A 87 3.84 -8.23 -0.76
N ASP A 88 3.99 -7.53 -1.88
CA ASP A 88 3.18 -6.37 -2.26
C ASP A 88 1.73 -6.76 -2.50
N LEU A 89 1.46 -7.82 -3.26
CA LEU A 89 0.10 -8.35 -3.47
C LEU A 89 -0.59 -8.73 -2.15
N TYR A 90 0.15 -9.32 -1.21
CA TYR A 90 -0.38 -9.67 0.11
C TYR A 90 -0.72 -8.40 0.91
N ASN A 91 0.21 -7.45 1.00
CA ASN A 91 0.02 -6.19 1.73
C ASN A 91 -1.10 -5.34 1.13
N ASN A 92 -1.20 -5.30 -0.20
CA ASN A 92 -2.31 -4.68 -0.93
C ASN A 92 -3.65 -5.29 -0.49
N SER A 93 -3.71 -6.62 -0.31
CA SER A 93 -4.91 -7.32 0.17
C SER A 93 -5.28 -6.96 1.61
N VAL A 94 -4.28 -6.90 2.50
CA VAL A 94 -4.48 -6.48 3.90
C VAL A 94 -5.06 -5.07 3.96
N GLY A 95 -4.52 -4.13 3.16
CA GLY A 95 -5.03 -2.76 3.06
C GLY A 95 -6.50 -2.69 2.65
N ARG A 96 -6.90 -3.42 1.59
CA ARG A 96 -8.31 -3.48 1.17
C ARG A 96 -9.24 -4.10 2.23
N GLY A 97 -8.70 -4.91 3.14
CA GLY A 97 -9.44 -5.46 4.29
C GLY A 97 -9.79 -4.41 5.35
N ILE A 98 -9.10 -3.26 5.37
CA ILE A 98 -9.31 -2.22 6.38
C ILE A 98 -10.57 -1.41 6.03
N THR A 99 -11.39 -1.14 7.04
CA THR A 99 -12.56 -0.24 6.92
C THR A 99 -12.21 1.09 7.59
N LEU A 100 -12.20 2.15 6.79
CA LEU A 100 -11.90 3.50 7.25
C LEU A 100 -13.16 4.33 7.46
N VAL A 101 -13.23 5.03 8.59
CA VAL A 101 -14.37 5.85 9.00
C VAL A 101 -13.98 7.33 9.12
N GLY A 102 -14.97 8.20 9.29
CA GLY A 102 -14.76 9.64 9.35
C GLY A 102 -14.54 10.29 7.99
N SER A 103 -14.20 11.59 8.04
CA SER A 103 -13.96 12.44 6.87
C SER A 103 -12.76 13.37 7.11
N ASN A 104 -12.12 13.82 6.01
CA ASN A 104 -10.99 14.76 6.06
C ASN A 104 -9.91 14.33 7.08
N LEU A 105 -9.68 15.13 8.12
CA LEU A 105 -8.66 14.84 9.14
C LEU A 105 -8.98 13.57 9.93
N GLU A 106 -10.24 13.34 10.30
CA GLU A 106 -10.63 12.13 11.05
C GLU A 106 -10.31 10.87 10.26
N LEU A 107 -10.57 10.90 8.95
CA LEU A 107 -10.25 9.79 8.06
C LEU A 107 -8.75 9.49 8.03
N LYS A 108 -7.93 10.55 7.95
CA LYS A 108 -6.47 10.43 7.95
C LYS A 108 -5.97 9.85 9.27
N LEU A 109 -6.49 10.33 10.41
CA LEU A 109 -6.13 9.80 11.73
C LEU A 109 -6.55 8.34 11.89
N ASP A 110 -7.75 7.96 11.43
CA ASP A 110 -8.22 6.57 11.45
C ASP A 110 -7.34 5.65 10.57
N ALA A 111 -6.94 6.12 9.39
CA ALA A 111 -6.04 5.40 8.50
C ALA A 111 -4.66 5.20 9.12
N LEU A 112 -4.03 6.25 9.65
CA LEU A 112 -2.73 6.18 10.32
C LEU A 112 -2.76 5.16 11.48
N ALA A 113 -3.80 5.22 12.33
CA ALA A 113 -3.93 4.33 13.48
C ALA A 113 -4.12 2.87 13.05
N LYS A 114 -5.08 2.59 12.15
CA LYS A 114 -5.41 1.22 11.75
C LYS A 114 -4.30 0.57 10.93
N VAL A 115 -3.69 1.31 10.00
CA VAL A 115 -2.59 0.78 9.19
C VAL A 115 -1.35 0.56 10.05
N GLY A 116 -1.03 1.51 10.94
CA GLY A 116 0.06 1.37 11.91
C GLY A 116 -0.07 0.11 12.75
N SER A 117 -1.22 -0.13 13.39
CA SER A 117 -1.47 -1.36 14.16
C SER A 117 -1.35 -2.62 13.29
N LYS A 118 -1.88 -2.63 12.05
CA LYS A 118 -1.74 -3.80 11.18
C LYS A 118 -0.27 -4.17 10.90
N VAL A 119 0.59 -3.18 10.69
CA VAL A 119 2.02 -3.42 10.48
C VAL A 119 2.68 -3.88 11.78
N ASP A 120 2.47 -3.16 12.87
CA ASP A 120 3.08 -3.42 14.18
C ASP A 120 2.72 -4.82 14.71
N ASP A 121 1.47 -5.22 14.54
CA ASP A 121 0.92 -6.50 15.02
C ASP A 121 1.20 -7.68 14.06
N GLY A 122 1.99 -7.46 13.00
CA GLY A 122 2.44 -8.52 12.11
C GLY A 122 1.41 -9.05 11.11
N TYR A 123 0.34 -8.29 10.83
CA TYR A 123 -0.64 -8.68 9.82
C TYR A 123 -0.11 -8.55 8.40
N GLY A 124 0.90 -7.70 8.16
CA GLY A 124 1.58 -7.52 6.89
C GLY A 124 2.72 -8.52 6.65
N LYS A 125 3.35 -8.43 5.47
CA LYS A 125 4.57 -9.15 5.12
C LYS A 125 5.69 -8.18 4.77
N ARG A 126 6.92 -8.60 5.09
CA ARG A 126 8.18 -7.96 4.69
C ARG A 126 9.18 -9.04 4.28
N ILE A 127 10.29 -8.65 3.67
CA ILE A 127 11.38 -9.57 3.35
C ILE A 127 12.49 -9.40 4.40
N SER A 128 12.97 -10.51 4.96
CA SER A 128 14.11 -10.54 5.88
C SER A 128 15.41 -10.21 5.15
N SER A 129 16.47 -9.92 5.90
CA SER A 129 17.82 -9.79 5.36
C SER A 129 18.34 -11.06 4.67
N THR A 130 17.72 -12.22 4.94
CA THR A 130 18.03 -13.50 4.29
C THR A 130 17.19 -13.77 3.04
N GLY A 131 16.40 -12.79 2.58
CA GLY A 131 15.57 -12.93 1.38
C GLY A 131 14.33 -13.81 1.59
N THR A 132 13.80 -13.89 2.81
CA THR A 132 12.62 -14.71 3.13
C THR A 132 11.44 -13.85 3.53
N LEU A 133 10.24 -14.22 3.06
CA LEU A 133 9.00 -13.54 3.42
C LEU A 133 8.65 -13.83 4.89
N ILE A 134 8.60 -12.79 5.72
CA ILE A 134 8.26 -12.87 7.15
C ILE A 134 7.16 -11.86 7.49
N VAL A 135 6.57 -11.97 8.68
CA VAL A 135 5.58 -10.98 9.15
C VAL A 135 6.23 -9.63 9.45
N THR A 136 5.46 -8.56 9.29
CA THR A 136 5.85 -7.22 9.74
C THR A 136 5.98 -7.17 11.27
N ASN A 137 6.56 -6.09 11.77
CA ASN A 137 6.63 -5.75 13.19
C ASN A 137 6.85 -4.24 13.36
N SER A 138 7.10 -3.79 14.59
CA SER A 138 7.24 -2.36 14.91
C SER A 138 8.60 -1.73 14.61
N THR A 139 9.55 -2.45 13.99
CA THR A 139 10.91 -1.92 13.77
C THR A 139 11.01 -1.00 12.54
N GLY A 140 12.06 -0.18 12.50
CA GLY A 140 12.37 0.68 11.35
C GLY A 140 11.59 2.00 11.33
N LYS A 141 10.90 2.37 12.42
CA LYS A 141 10.35 3.71 12.62
C LYS A 141 11.46 4.72 12.98
N LYS A 142 11.23 6.01 12.71
CA LYS A 142 12.15 7.11 13.08
C LYS A 142 12.09 7.46 14.56
#